data_AF-A0A960HL05-F1
#
_entry.id   AF-A0A960HL05-F1
#
_cell.length_a   1.000
_cell.length_b   1.000
_cell.length_c   1.000
_cell.angle_alpha   90.00
_cell.angle_beta   90.00
_cell.angle_gamma   90.00
#
_symmetry.space_group_name_H-M   'P 1'
#
loop_
_entity.id
_entity.type
_entity.pdbx_description
1 polymer ?
#
loop_
_entity_poly.entity_id
_entity_poly.type
_entity_poly.pdbx_seq_one_letter_code
_entity_poly.pdbx_strand_id
1 'polypeptide(L)' 'MGRDLTDLRESYQRAGLRRAELAADPVAQFERWWDHWLATEPYDPAACVLATADGDGRPAARYVLCR' A
#
# COMPACT_ATOMS: atom_id res chain seq x y z
N MET A 1 13.60 -33.37 -0.29
CA MET A 1 12.17 -33.11 -0.51
C MET A 1 11.96 -31.60 -0.46
N GLY A 2 12.12 -30.91 -1.60
CA GLY A 2 11.90 -29.45 -1.66
C GLY A 2 10.40 -29.19 -1.58
N ARG A 3 9.95 -28.42 -0.58
CA ARG A 3 8.54 -27.97 -0.54
C ARG A 3 8.33 -27.00 -1.68
N ASP A 4 7.39 -27.32 -2.56
CA ASP A 4 6.87 -26.37 -3.54
C ASP A 4 6.07 -25.31 -2.80
N LEU A 5 6.58 -24.07 -2.80
CA LEU A 5 5.96 -22.92 -2.12
C LEU A 5 4.89 -22.26 -3.00
N THR A 6 4.67 -22.75 -4.23
CA THR A 6 3.73 -22.17 -5.19
C THR A 6 2.29 -22.20 -4.66
N ASP A 7 1.94 -23.23 -3.88
CA ASP A 7 0.61 -23.38 -3.27
C ASP A 7 0.35 -22.43 -2.10
N LEU A 8 1.38 -21.74 -1.57
CA LEU A 8 1.24 -20.71 -0.53
C LEU A 8 0.95 -19.32 -1.10
N ARG A 9 0.97 -19.15 -2.43
CA ARG A 9 0.59 -17.88 -3.05
C ARG A 9 -0.92 -17.71 -2.97
N GLU A 10 -1.36 -16.88 -2.04
CA GLU A 10 -2.71 -16.34 -2.08
C GLU A 10 -2.95 -15.64 -3.42
N SER A 11 -4.11 -15.93 -4.04
CA SER A 11 -4.54 -15.19 -5.21
C SER A 11 -4.98 -13.79 -4.76
N TYR A 12 -4.07 -12.82 -4.85
CA TYR A 12 -4.32 -11.41 -4.54
C TYR A 12 -5.27 -10.71 -5.55
N GLN A 13 -5.87 -11.46 -6.48
CA GLN A 13 -6.79 -10.91 -7.47
C GLN A 13 -8.15 -10.58 -6.86
N ARG A 14 -8.22 -9.44 -6.16
CA ARG A 14 -9.48 -8.72 -5.91
C ARG A 14 -9.93 -7.98 -7.19
N ALA A 15 -11.02 -7.23 -7.09
CA ALA A 15 -11.48 -6.34 -8.17
C ALA A 15 -10.30 -5.51 -8.72
N GLY A 16 -10.13 -5.52 -10.04
CA GLY A 16 -9.06 -4.78 -10.72
C GLY A 16 -9.31 -3.27 -10.72
N LEU A 17 -8.24 -2.49 -10.91
CA LEU A 17 -8.28 -1.04 -11.02
C LEU A 17 -8.19 -0.62 -12.49
N ARG A 18 -9.20 0.07 -13.03
CA ARG A 18 -9.17 0.59 -14.42
C ARG A 18 -8.80 2.07 -14.43
N ARG A 19 -8.03 2.51 -15.43
CA ARG A 19 -7.68 3.93 -15.61
C ARG A 19 -8.90 4.84 -15.71
N ALA A 20 -9.98 4.37 -16.32
CA ALA A 20 -11.23 5.12 -16.45
C ALA A 20 -11.94 5.36 -15.09
N GLU A 21 -11.58 4.62 -14.05
CA GLU A 21 -12.15 4.74 -12.70
C GLU A 21 -11.30 5.71 -11.82
N LEU A 22 -10.13 6.14 -12.31
CA LEU A 22 -9.24 7.02 -11.58
C LEU A 22 -9.66 8.50 -11.67
N ALA A 23 -9.45 9.25 -10.59
CA ALA A 23 -9.55 10.70 -10.64
C ALA A 23 -8.43 11.24 -11.54
N ALA A 24 -8.70 12.37 -12.20
CA ALA A 24 -7.67 13.10 -12.93
C ALA A 24 -6.61 13.70 -12.00
N ASP A 25 -7.03 14.13 -10.80
CA ASP A 25 -6.14 14.61 -9.75
C ASP A 25 -5.67 13.43 -8.86
N PRO A 26 -4.36 13.15 -8.79
CA PRO A 26 -3.83 12.07 -7.96
C PRO A 26 -4.06 12.28 -6.46
N VAL A 27 -4.12 13.53 -5.97
CA VAL A 27 -4.39 13.81 -4.55
C VAL A 27 -5.84 13.48 -4.23
N ALA A 28 -6.78 13.93 -5.06
CA ALA A 28 -8.19 13.57 -4.93
C ALA A 28 -8.40 12.04 -5.04
N GLN A 29 -7.64 11.33 -5.88
CA GLN A 29 -7.69 9.87 -5.92
C GLN A 29 -7.23 9.23 -4.60
N PHE A 30 -6.14 9.73 -4.02
CA PHE A 30 -5.62 9.26 -2.75
C PHE A 30 -6.64 9.46 -1.62
N GLU A 31 -7.23 10.66 -1.53
CA GLU A 31 -8.27 10.97 -0.53
C GLU A 31 -9.45 10.00 -0.62
N ARG A 32 -9.91 9.66 -1.83
CA ARG A 32 -10.99 8.66 -2.00
C ARG A 32 -10.62 7.27 -1.47
N TRP A 33 -9.38 6.84 -1.68
CA TRP A 33 -8.92 5.56 -1.13
C TRP A 33 -8.75 5.61 0.38
N TRP A 34 -8.27 6.74 0.88
CA TRP A 34 -8.14 7.01 2.30
C TRP A 34 -9.49 6.93 3.03
N ASP A 35 -10.50 7.62 2.51
CA ASP A 35 -11.86 7.63 3.06
C ASP A 35 -12.49 6.23 3.03
N HIS A 36 -12.30 5.48 1.95
CA HIS A 36 -12.78 4.10 1.86
C HIS A 36 -12.10 3.21 2.91
N TRP A 37 -10.79 3.35 3.10
CA TRP A 37 -10.07 2.55 4.09
C TRP A 37 -10.52 2.87 5.52
N LEU A 38 -10.65 4.16 5.86
CA LEU A 38 -11.19 4.62 7.15
C LEU A 38 -12.56 4.00 7.48
N ALA A 39 -13.37 3.70 6.46
CA ALA A 39 -14.70 3.11 6.63
C ALA A 39 -14.71 1.58 6.82
N THR A 40 -13.57 0.86 6.63
CA THR A 40 -13.56 -0.61 6.55
C THR A 40 -13.05 -1.35 7.79
N GLU A 41 -12.00 -0.91 8.47
CA GLU A 41 -11.60 -1.29 9.85
C GLU A 41 -10.28 -0.52 10.19
N PRO A 42 -10.11 0.10 11.37
CA PRO A 42 -9.30 1.32 11.50
C PRO A 42 -7.95 1.12 12.20
N TYR A 43 -7.30 -0.04 12.09
CA TYR A 43 -6.01 -0.18 12.79
C TYR A 43 -4.95 0.69 12.11
N ASP A 44 -4.65 1.80 12.78
CA ASP A 44 -3.63 2.78 12.44
C ASP A 44 -3.65 3.22 10.96
N PRO A 45 -4.72 3.91 10.49
CA PRO A 45 -4.81 4.37 9.12
C PRO A 45 -3.65 5.30 8.76
N ALA A 46 -3.10 6.01 9.74
CA ALA A 46 -1.92 6.84 9.56
C ALA A 46 -0.63 6.03 9.34
N ALA A 47 -0.59 4.73 9.64
CA ALA A 47 0.61 3.92 9.50
C ALA A 47 1.09 3.86 8.06
N CYS A 48 2.32 4.32 7.86
CA CYS A 48 3.03 4.28 6.59
C CYS A 48 4.44 3.74 6.80
N VAL A 49 5.02 3.09 5.79
CA VAL A 49 6.44 2.72 5.78
C VAL A 49 7.22 3.80 5.04
N LEU A 50 8.07 4.53 5.76
CA LEU A 50 8.94 5.55 5.18
C LEU A 50 10.31 4.96 4.86
N ALA A 51 10.61 4.82 3.57
CA ALA A 51 11.93 4.47 3.08
C ALA A 51 12.79 5.74 2.87
N THR A 52 14.03 5.72 3.33
CA THR A 52 15.05 6.75 3.09
C THR A 52 16.36 6.08 2.68
N ALA A 53 17.25 6.80 2.02
CA ALA A 53 18.60 6.34 1.71
C ALA A 53 19.64 7.30 2.29
N ASP A 54 20.79 6.77 2.72
CA ASP A 54 21.94 7.58 3.13
C ASP A 54 22.70 8.15 1.90
N GLY A 55 23.82 8.86 2.15
CA GLY A 55 24.65 9.43 1.09
C GLY A 55 25.32 8.39 0.17
N ASP A 56 25.44 7.14 0.61
CA ASP A 56 25.94 6.02 -0.17
C ASP A 56 24.80 5.28 -0.91
N GLY A 57 23.56 5.75 -0.78
CA GLY A 57 22.38 5.13 -1.36
C GLY A 57 21.88 3.89 -0.61
N ARG A 58 22.34 3.61 0.62
CA ARG A 58 21.87 2.46 1.40
C ARG A 58 20.46 2.72 1.93
N PRO A 59 19.46 1.90 1.59
CA PRO A 59 18.08 2.12 2.02
C PRO A 59 17.85 1.65 3.47
N ALA A 60 17.00 2.39 4.18
CA ALA A 60 16.42 2.01 5.46
C ALA A 60 14.91 2.33 5.45
N ALA A 61 14.11 1.48 6.10
CA ALA A 61 12.66 1.61 6.17
C ALA A 61 12.17 1.47 7.62
N ARG A 62 11.16 2.25 8.00
CA ARG A 62 10.52 2.19 9.33
C ARG A 62 9.05 2.60 9.25
N TYR A 63 8.26 2.08 10.19
CA TYR A 63 6.89 2.54 10.39
C TYR A 63 6.88 3.95 10.96
N VAL A 64 6.03 4.81 10.39
CA VAL A 64 5.75 6.19 10.83
C VAL A 64 4.26 6.46 10.72
N LEU A 65 3.79 7.53 11.36
CA LEU A 65 2.43 8.02 11.18
C LEU A 65 2.42 9.20 10.19
N CYS A 66 1.61 9.09 9.14
CA CYS A 66 1.31 10.18 8.22
C CYS A 66 0.27 11.11 8.87
N ARG A 67 0.68 12.36 9.15
CA ARG A 67 -0.10 13.36 9.86
C ARG A 67 -0.28 14.61 9.01
#